data_AF-A0A4Q5RAN4-F1
#
_entry.id   AF-A0A4Q5RAN4-F1
#
_cell.length_a   1.000
_cell.length_b   1.000
_cell.length_c   1.000
_cell.angle_alpha   90.00
_cell.angle_beta   90.00
_cell.angle_gamma   90.00
#
_symmetry.space_group_name_H-M   'P 1'
#
loop_
_entity.id
_entity.type
_entity.pdbx_description
1 polymer ?
#
loop_
_entity_poly.entity_id
_entity_poly.type
_entity_poly.pdbx_seq_one_letter_code
_entity_poly.pdbx_strand_id
1 'polypeptide(L)'
;MLSLPSVKVELPMRKIWIIGLILAVLGLIMYSVAGSQPTAVLDEAYLGKLREARRQKDQTLHNAPDSPIPGAQRATFAGLRYFAPGAGFRVAARLVRQPVLLPQPLAMSLGAPESYQRWGTAEFELGGQPQKLALLQKAGDKQLFVPF
;
A
#
# COMPACT_ATOMS: atom_id res chain seq x y z
N MET A 1 -36.15 57.37 -27.01
CA MET A 1 -36.17 55.89 -27.14
C MET A 1 -35.03 55.50 -28.07
N LEU A 2 -33.91 55.00 -27.54
CA LEU A 2 -32.75 54.55 -28.33
C LEU A 2 -32.88 53.04 -28.58
N SER A 3 -32.99 52.66 -29.85
CA SER A 3 -33.03 51.26 -30.29
C SER A 3 -31.60 50.73 -30.42
N LEU A 4 -31.30 49.63 -29.71
CA LEU A 4 -30.02 48.93 -29.78
C LEU A 4 -30.01 47.95 -30.97
N PRO A 5 -28.96 47.91 -31.80
CA PRO A 5 -28.87 46.92 -32.87
C PRO A 5 -28.58 45.52 -32.29
N SER A 6 -29.44 44.56 -32.65
CA SER A 6 -29.29 43.16 -32.31
C SER A 6 -28.20 42.53 -33.20
N VAL A 7 -27.00 42.33 -32.65
CA VAL A 7 -25.91 41.64 -33.33
C VAL A 7 -26.23 40.14 -33.33
N LYS A 8 -26.75 39.64 -34.46
CA LYS A 8 -26.90 38.20 -34.69
C LYS A 8 -25.52 37.58 -34.87
N VAL A 9 -25.10 36.80 -33.88
CA VAL A 9 -23.90 35.97 -33.96
C VAL A 9 -24.24 34.77 -34.86
N GLU A 10 -24.03 34.92 -36.16
CA GLU A 10 -24.10 33.83 -37.15
C GLU A 10 -22.81 33.00 -37.03
N LEU A 11 -22.82 31.97 -36.18
CA LEU A 11 -21.70 31.03 -36.08
C LEU A 11 -21.75 30.07 -37.29
N PRO A 12 -20.77 30.12 -38.21
CA PRO A 12 -20.76 29.22 -39.36
C PRO A 12 -20.72 27.77 -38.90
N MET A 13 -21.55 26.92 -39.49
CA MET A 13 -21.77 25.50 -39.14
C MET A 13 -20.46 24.73 -38.84
N ARG A 14 -19.36 25.06 -39.55
CA ARG A 14 -18.02 24.47 -39.35
C ARG A 14 -17.41 24.73 -37.97
N LYS A 15 -17.74 25.85 -37.30
CA LYS A 15 -17.25 26.20 -35.95
C LYS A 15 -17.97 25.43 -34.84
N ILE A 16 -19.23 25.03 -35.06
CA ILE A 16 -20.01 24.26 -34.08
C ILE A 16 -19.41 22.86 -33.88
N TRP A 17 -19.01 22.21 -34.98
CA TRP A 17 -18.31 20.92 -34.94
C TRP A 17 -16.94 21.02 -34.25
N ILE A 18 -16.22 22.14 -34.43
CA ILE A 18 -14.93 22.38 -33.77
C ILE A 18 -15.11 22.55 -32.26
N ILE A 19 -16.15 23.27 -31.81
CA ILE A 19 -16.44 23.45 -30.38
C ILE A 19 -16.79 22.10 -29.74
N GLY A 20 -17.60 21.27 -30.41
CA GLY A 20 -17.91 19.92 -29.95
C GLY A 20 -16.67 19.02 -29.84
N LEU A 21 -15.78 19.09 -30.83
CA LEU A 21 -14.50 18.34 -30.82
C LEU A 21 -13.59 18.81 -29.67
N ILE A 22 -13.50 20.12 -29.43
CA ILE A 22 -12.71 20.68 -28.32
C ILE A 22 -13.27 20.20 -26.98
N LEU A 23 -14.59 20.22 -26.79
CA LEU A 23 -15.21 19.74 -25.55
C LEU A 23 -14.99 18.23 -25.33
N ALA A 24 -15.04 17.43 -26.40
CA ALA A 24 -14.75 16.00 -26.34
C ALA A 24 -13.28 15.73 -25.96
N VAL A 25 -12.34 16.46 -26.57
CA VAL A 25 -10.90 16.36 -26.24
C VAL A 25 -10.64 16.84 -24.81
N LEU A 26 -11.28 17.94 -24.38
CA LEU A 26 -11.14 18.46 -23.02
C LEU A 26 -11.69 17.46 -21.99
N GLY A 27 -12.82 16.81 -22.29
CA GLY A 27 -13.39 15.75 -21.47
C GLY A 27 -12.48 14.52 -21.39
N LEU A 28 -11.86 14.13 -22.51
CA LEU A 28 -10.90 13.02 -22.57
C LEU A 28 -9.62 13.30 -21.77
N ILE A 29 -9.11 14.54 -21.86
CA ILE A 29 -7.96 14.99 -21.06
C ILE A 29 -8.34 15.04 -19.58
N MET A 30 -9.51 15.57 -19.23
CA MET A 30 -9.98 15.61 -17.84
C MET A 30 -10.12 14.19 -17.26
N TYR A 31 -10.64 13.24 -18.04
CA TYR A 31 -10.70 11.83 -17.67
C TYR A 31 -9.29 11.23 -17.46
N SER A 32 -8.32 11.57 -18.31
CA SER A 32 -6.93 11.10 -18.18
C SER A 32 -6.21 11.70 -16.97
N VAL A 33 -6.49 12.95 -16.61
CA VAL A 33 -5.79 13.65 -15.51
C VAL A 33 -6.41 13.32 -14.15
N ALA A 34 -7.70 13.01 -14.08
CA ALA A 34 -8.37 12.60 -12.83
C ALA A 34 -7.80 11.30 -12.21
N GLY A 35 -7.01 10.53 -12.98
CA GLY A 35 -6.31 9.33 -12.50
C GLY A 35 -4.92 9.57 -11.90
N SER A 36 -4.37 10.79 -11.93
CA SER A 36 -3.05 11.04 -11.34
C SER A 36 -3.15 11.08 -9.82
N GLN A 37 -2.83 9.96 -9.18
CA GLN A 37 -2.69 9.88 -7.72
C GLN A 37 -1.70 10.94 -7.25
N PRO A 38 -2.00 11.71 -6.19
CA PRO A 38 -1.02 12.61 -5.58
C PRO A 38 0.25 11.81 -5.29
N THR A 39 1.41 12.40 -5.56
CA THR A 39 2.72 11.78 -5.24
C THR A 39 2.66 11.27 -3.81
N ALA A 40 2.66 9.95 -3.64
CA ALA A 40 2.63 9.34 -2.33
C ALA A 40 3.94 9.75 -1.64
N VAL A 41 3.85 10.60 -0.63
CA VAL A 41 4.98 10.99 0.22
C VAL A 41 4.78 10.32 1.58
N LEU A 42 5.81 9.64 2.06
CA LEU A 42 5.80 9.10 3.42
C LEU A 42 5.93 10.26 4.41
N ASP A 43 4.96 10.38 5.31
CA ASP A 43 4.99 11.39 6.37
C ASP A 43 6.12 11.13 7.38
N GLU A 44 6.64 12.20 7.98
CA GLU A 44 7.79 12.10 8.91
C GLU A 44 7.44 11.30 10.18
N ALA A 45 6.18 11.32 10.62
CA ALA A 45 5.73 10.53 11.75
C ALA A 45 5.83 9.03 11.47
N TYR A 46 5.46 8.59 10.27
CA TYR A 46 5.61 7.22 9.80
C TYR A 46 7.09 6.85 9.68
N LEU A 47 7.92 7.72 9.08
CA LEU A 47 9.35 7.47 8.98
C LEU A 47 10.00 7.33 10.36
N GLY A 48 9.60 8.16 11.34
CA GLY A 48 10.03 8.05 12.73
C GLY A 48 9.68 6.68 13.33
N LYS A 49 8.42 6.25 13.21
CA LYS A 49 7.97 4.92 13.68
C LYS A 49 8.71 3.78 12.99
N LEU A 50 8.98 3.90 11.69
CA LEU A 50 9.72 2.89 10.93
C LEU A 50 11.18 2.79 11.42
N ARG A 51 11.85 3.91 11.65
CA ARG A 51 13.23 3.93 12.20
C ARG A 51 13.27 3.28 13.58
N GLU A 52 12.31 3.59 14.44
CA GLU A 52 12.20 3.01 15.77
C GLU A 52 11.96 1.50 15.72
N ALA A 53 11.02 1.03 14.91
CA ALA A 53 10.74 -0.40 14.74
C ALA A 53 11.97 -1.17 14.23
N ARG A 54 12.72 -0.60 13.29
CA ARG A 54 13.99 -1.19 12.79
C ARG A 54 15.03 -1.27 13.89
N ARG A 55 15.27 -0.16 14.60
CA ARG A 55 16.21 -0.12 15.74
C ARG A 55 15.86 -1.14 16.82
N GLN A 56 14.58 -1.24 17.18
CA GLN A 56 14.13 -2.20 18.18
C GLN A 56 14.35 -3.64 17.70
N LYS A 57 14.05 -3.93 16.43
CA LYS A 57 14.29 -5.26 15.85
C LYS A 57 15.77 -5.63 15.84
N ASP A 58 16.65 -4.71 15.44
CA ASP A 58 18.09 -4.92 15.47
C ASP A 58 18.61 -5.15 16.89
N GLN A 59 18.13 -4.36 17.86
CA GLN A 59 18.47 -4.55 19.27
C GLN A 59 18.00 -5.91 19.82
N THR A 60 16.79 -6.34 19.48
CA THR A 60 16.30 -7.67 19.86
C THR A 60 17.17 -8.76 19.25
N LEU A 61 17.54 -8.66 17.98
CA LEU A 61 18.42 -9.64 17.33
C LEU A 61 19.84 -9.64 17.92
N HIS A 62 20.33 -8.49 18.37
CA HIS A 62 21.65 -8.41 19.00
C HIS A 62 21.65 -8.92 20.45
N ASN A 63 20.59 -8.68 21.22
CA ASN A 63 20.63 -8.86 22.68
C ASN A 63 19.79 -10.04 23.19
N ALA A 64 18.77 -10.50 22.45
CA ALA A 64 17.83 -11.47 22.98
C ALA A 64 18.49 -12.85 23.18
N PRO A 65 18.23 -13.53 24.31
CA PRO A 65 18.75 -14.87 24.56
C PRO A 65 18.32 -15.88 23.48
N ASP A 66 17.09 -15.75 22.99
CA ASP A 66 16.45 -16.56 21.95
C ASP A 66 16.68 -15.99 20.54
N SER A 67 17.63 -15.06 20.38
CA SER A 67 17.96 -14.52 19.06
C SER A 67 18.45 -15.65 18.13
N PRO A 68 17.97 -15.67 16.87
CA PRO A 68 18.37 -16.67 15.89
C PRO A 68 19.81 -16.45 15.36
N ILE A 69 20.46 -15.32 15.68
CA ILE A 69 21.83 -15.05 15.23
C ILE A 69 22.82 -15.85 16.10
N PRO A 70 23.68 -16.72 15.51
CA PRO A 70 24.67 -17.48 16.29
C PRO A 70 25.59 -16.58 17.11
N GLY A 71 25.96 -17.01 18.32
CA GLY A 71 26.76 -16.19 19.26
C GLY A 71 28.06 -15.64 18.66
N ALA A 72 28.77 -16.46 17.87
CA ALA A 72 30.01 -16.04 17.19
C ALA A 72 29.79 -14.90 16.19
N GLN A 73 28.62 -14.82 15.55
CA GLN A 73 28.28 -13.77 14.57
C GLN A 73 27.64 -12.55 15.24
N ARG A 74 27.09 -12.72 16.45
CA ARG A 74 26.39 -11.67 17.21
C ARG A 74 27.32 -10.53 17.60
N ALA A 75 28.57 -10.82 17.95
CA ALA A 75 29.57 -9.80 18.30
C ALA A 75 29.89 -8.82 17.15
N THR A 76 29.71 -9.26 15.90
CA THR A 76 29.93 -8.45 14.69
C THR A 76 28.63 -7.99 14.03
N PHE A 77 27.47 -8.26 14.65
CA PHE A 77 26.18 -7.93 14.08
C PHE A 77 25.89 -6.43 14.19
N ALA A 78 25.96 -5.73 13.05
CA ALA A 78 25.75 -4.28 12.98
C ALA A 78 24.30 -3.86 12.66
N GLY A 79 23.36 -4.81 12.66
CA GLY A 79 21.97 -4.59 12.25
C GLY A 79 21.62 -5.22 10.91
N LEU A 80 20.34 -5.30 10.61
CA LEU A 80 19.83 -5.84 9.36
C LEU A 80 19.99 -4.87 8.18
N ARG A 81 20.11 -5.43 6.98
CA ARG A 81 20.07 -4.65 5.73
C ARG A 81 18.61 -4.43 5.34
N TYR A 82 18.13 -3.20 5.48
CA TYR A 82 16.76 -2.83 5.13
C TYR A 82 16.65 -2.20 3.74
N PHE A 83 15.54 -2.46 3.04
CA PHE A 83 15.16 -1.68 1.87
C PHE A 83 14.85 -0.22 2.26
N ALA A 84 15.12 0.71 1.34
CA ALA A 84 14.74 2.11 1.51
C ALA A 84 13.21 2.22 1.62
N PRO A 85 12.67 3.09 2.50
CA PRO A 85 11.23 3.32 2.57
C PRO A 85 10.70 3.87 1.23
N GLY A 86 9.76 3.17 0.61
CA GLY A 86 9.14 3.59 -0.64
C GLY A 86 7.64 3.78 -0.44
N ALA A 87 7.12 4.97 -0.75
CA ALA A 87 5.71 5.27 -0.57
C ALA A 87 4.79 4.39 -1.43
N GLY A 88 5.25 4.00 -2.63
CA GLY A 88 4.54 3.08 -3.51
C GLY A 88 4.35 1.66 -2.95
N PHE A 89 5.05 1.31 -1.85
CA PHE A 89 4.89 0.04 -1.14
C PHE A 89 4.04 0.18 0.14
N ARG A 90 3.56 1.39 0.46
CA ARG A 90 2.61 1.63 1.55
C ARG A 90 1.20 1.68 0.96
N VAL A 91 0.52 0.54 1.00
CA VAL A 91 -0.81 0.37 0.41
C VAL A 91 -1.88 0.28 1.48
N ALA A 92 -3.08 0.79 1.17
CA ALA A 92 -4.28 0.46 1.93
C ALA A 92 -4.83 -0.87 1.39
N ALA A 93 -5.07 -1.83 2.28
CA ALA A 93 -5.65 -3.10 1.91
C ALA A 93 -7.10 -3.20 2.40
N ARG A 94 -7.97 -3.74 1.54
CA ARG A 94 -9.31 -4.17 1.94
C ARG A 94 -9.17 -5.46 2.73
N LEU A 95 -9.66 -5.44 3.96
CA LEU A 95 -9.69 -6.61 4.80
C LEU A 95 -10.93 -7.47 4.50
N VAL A 96 -10.70 -8.74 4.17
CA VAL A 96 -11.74 -9.76 4.04
C VAL A 96 -11.58 -10.77 5.16
N ARG A 97 -12.44 -10.69 6.18
CA ARG A 97 -12.37 -11.58 7.34
C ARG A 97 -12.90 -12.97 7.00
N GLN A 98 -12.23 -14.01 7.48
CA GLN A 98 -12.71 -15.38 7.35
C GLN A 98 -13.86 -15.60 8.35
N PRO A 99 -15.03 -16.13 7.93
CA PRO A 99 -16.15 -16.35 8.84
C PRO A 99 -15.87 -17.45 9.87
N VAL A 100 -15.01 -18.41 9.53
CA VAL A 100 -14.58 -19.51 10.40
C VAL A 100 -13.06 -19.55 10.39
N LEU A 101 -12.45 -19.48 11.58
CA LEU A 101 -11.00 -19.57 11.73
C LEU A 101 -10.55 -21.01 11.46
N LEU A 102 -9.81 -21.19 10.37
CA LEU A 102 -9.28 -22.49 9.97
C LEU A 102 -7.86 -22.64 10.50
N PRO A 103 -7.51 -23.76 11.17
CA PRO A 103 -6.13 -24.05 11.51
C PRO A 103 -5.25 -24.02 10.26
N GLN A 104 -4.11 -23.34 10.35
CA GLN A 104 -3.12 -23.31 9.30
C GLN A 104 -1.76 -23.68 9.91
N PRO A 105 -1.24 -24.89 9.64
CA PRO A 105 0.08 -25.25 10.11
C PRO A 105 1.13 -24.40 9.37
N LEU A 106 2.05 -23.80 10.11
CA LEU A 106 3.23 -23.17 9.54
C LEU A 106 4.45 -24.04 9.82
N ALA A 107 5.19 -24.36 8.77
CA ALA A 107 6.48 -25.00 8.89
C ALA A 107 7.45 -23.99 9.50
N MET A 108 7.87 -24.24 10.74
CA MET A 108 8.87 -23.43 11.43
C MET A 108 10.26 -24.00 11.17
N SER A 109 11.23 -23.14 10.85
CA SER A 109 12.60 -23.56 10.55
C SER A 109 13.39 -24.07 11.76
N LEU A 110 12.93 -23.79 13.00
CA LEU A 110 13.71 -23.99 14.22
C LEU A 110 12.94 -24.69 15.37
N GLY A 111 11.82 -25.38 15.12
CA GLY A 111 11.11 -26.05 16.21
C GLY A 111 9.77 -26.68 15.85
N ALA A 112 9.00 -26.97 16.91
CA ALA A 112 7.67 -27.54 16.80
C ALA A 112 6.73 -26.59 16.02
N PRO A 113 5.80 -27.14 15.22
CA PRO A 113 4.84 -26.33 14.47
C PRO A 113 4.01 -25.48 15.44
N GLU A 114 4.04 -24.17 15.24
CA GLU A 114 3.17 -23.26 15.98
C GLU A 114 1.76 -23.28 15.36
N SER A 115 0.74 -23.27 16.21
CA SER A 115 -0.66 -23.27 15.77
C SER A 115 -1.10 -21.87 15.39
N TYR A 116 -1.17 -21.62 14.08
CA TYR A 116 -1.79 -20.44 13.50
C TYR A 116 -3.19 -20.76 13.00
N GLN A 117 -4.02 -19.73 12.90
CA GLN A 117 -5.33 -19.78 12.29
C GLN A 117 -5.42 -18.75 11.17
N ARG A 118 -6.07 -19.10 10.07
CA ARG A 118 -6.34 -18.16 8.97
C ARG A 118 -7.44 -17.20 9.40
N TRP A 119 -7.03 -15.98 9.71
CA TRP A 119 -7.89 -14.91 10.22
C TRP A 119 -8.66 -14.18 9.11
N GLY A 120 -8.02 -14.02 7.95
CA GLY A 120 -8.63 -13.37 6.79
C GLY A 120 -7.65 -13.22 5.63
N THR A 121 -8.01 -12.34 4.70
CA THR A 121 -7.21 -11.98 3.53
C THR A 121 -7.13 -10.46 3.43
N ALA A 122 -5.94 -9.94 3.18
CA ALA A 122 -5.74 -8.55 2.77
C ALA A 122 -5.69 -8.49 1.25
N GLU A 123 -6.63 -7.76 0.64
CA GLU A 123 -6.70 -7.54 -0.80
C GLU A 123 -6.33 -6.10 -1.12
N PHE A 124 -5.38 -5.88 -2.02
CA PHE A 124 -4.87 -4.54 -2.35
C PHE A 124 -4.33 -4.51 -3.78
N GLU A 125 -4.04 -3.32 -4.29
CA GLU A 125 -3.33 -3.16 -5.57
C GLU A 125 -1.89 -2.73 -5.34
N LEU A 126 -0.97 -3.29 -6.11
CA LEU A 126 0.43 -2.90 -6.10
C LEU A 126 0.94 -2.87 -7.55
N GLY A 127 1.48 -1.73 -7.98
CA GLY A 127 1.93 -1.55 -9.36
C GLY A 127 0.82 -1.74 -10.41
N GLY A 128 -0.43 -1.39 -10.07
CA GLY A 128 -1.59 -1.58 -10.94
C GLY A 128 -2.06 -3.03 -11.09
N GLN A 129 -1.53 -3.95 -10.28
CA GLN A 129 -1.93 -5.35 -10.27
C GLN A 129 -2.63 -5.71 -8.95
N PRO A 130 -3.77 -6.42 -8.98
CA PRO A 130 -4.44 -6.88 -7.77
C PRO A 130 -3.60 -7.97 -7.07
N GLN A 131 -3.45 -7.83 -5.77
CA GLN A 131 -2.70 -8.72 -4.89
C GLN A 131 -3.57 -9.20 -3.73
N LYS A 132 -3.25 -10.39 -3.20
CA LYS A 132 -3.92 -10.98 -2.03
C LYS A 132 -2.90 -11.62 -1.11
N LEU A 133 -2.96 -11.28 0.18
CA LEU A 133 -2.12 -11.89 1.22
C LEU A 133 -2.97 -12.52 2.31
N ALA A 134 -2.57 -13.71 2.77
CA ALA A 134 -3.21 -14.36 3.90
C ALA A 134 -2.83 -13.65 5.21
N LEU A 135 -3.81 -13.44 6.08
CA LEU A 135 -3.63 -12.91 7.42
C LEU A 135 -3.80 -14.06 8.41
N LEU A 136 -2.75 -14.34 9.16
CA LEU A 136 -2.69 -15.44 10.12
C LEU A 136 -2.66 -14.88 11.53
N GLN A 137 -3.25 -15.61 12.47
CA GLN A 137 -3.24 -15.24 13.88
C GLN A 137 -2.74 -16.42 14.71
N LYS A 138 -1.77 -16.16 15.60
CA LYS A 138 -1.34 -17.13 16.61
C LYS A 138 -2.37 -17.14 17.74
N ALA A 139 -2.74 -18.32 18.23
CA ALA A 139 -3.71 -18.44 19.32
C ALA A 139 -3.28 -17.62 20.55
N GLY A 140 -4.18 -16.76 21.06
CA GLY A 140 -3.91 -15.90 22.21
C GLY A 140 -3.20 -14.57 21.90
N ASP A 141 -2.77 -14.36 20.66
CA ASP A 141 -2.13 -13.11 20.23
C ASP A 141 -3.12 -12.17 19.51
N LYS A 142 -2.91 -10.86 19.64
CA LYS A 142 -3.66 -9.83 18.91
C LYS A 142 -2.98 -9.43 17.60
N GLN A 143 -1.70 -9.73 17.45
CA GLN A 143 -0.95 -9.39 16.25
C GLN A 143 -1.26 -10.38 15.11
N LEU A 144 -1.45 -9.83 13.91
CA LEU A 144 -1.59 -10.62 12.69
C LEU A 144 -0.22 -10.83 12.04
N PHE A 145 0.04 -12.05 11.63
CA PHE A 145 1.20 -12.43 10.84
C PHE A 145 0.83 -12.52 9.36
N VAL A 146 1.68 -11.97 8.49
CA VAL A 146 1.45 -11.90 7.03
C VAL A 146 2.67 -12.51 6.32
N PRO A 147 2.64 -13.81 5.98
CA PRO A 147 3.74 -14.44 5.24
C PRO A 147 3.64 -14.14 3.74
N PHE A 148 4.75 -13.70 3.14
CA PHE A 148 4.92 -13.52 1.69
C PHE A 148 6.40 -13.51 1.30
#